data_AF-A0A2P5FIY9-F1
#
_entry.id   AF-A0A2P5FIY9-F1
#
_cell.length_a   1.000
_cell.length_b   1.000
_cell.length_c   1.000
_cell.angle_alpha   90.00
_cell.angle_beta   90.00
_cell.angle_gamma   90.00
#
_symmetry.space_group_name_H-M   'P 1'
#
loop_
_entity.id
_entity.type
_entity.pdbx_description
1 polymer ?
#
loop_
_entity_poly.entity_id
_entity_poly.type
_entity_poly.pdbx_seq_one_letter_code
_entity_poly.pdbx_strand_id
1 'polypeptide(L)'
;MRAKSPKLRLTNIEFQNLNTTSGSSSPSFELSFRAQVRVKNSNFWPYKFDNTASTVTYGGFTVGQVIIPKGKAGMKSTKKINVIHCEDDRKSGADADHEEEEIR
;
A
#
# COMPACT_ATOMS: atom_id res chain seq x y z
N MET A 1 24.44 17.87 -17.58
CA MET A 1 23.04 17.38 -17.41
C MET A 1 22.68 17.38 -15.92
N ARG A 2 21.48 17.80 -15.55
CA ARG A 2 21.02 17.81 -14.15
C ARG A 2 20.24 16.53 -13.82
N ALA A 3 20.54 15.94 -12.66
CA ALA A 3 19.75 14.85 -12.12
C ALA A 3 18.32 15.34 -11.81
N LYS A 4 17.33 14.52 -12.14
CA LYS A 4 15.90 14.76 -11.92
C LYS A 4 15.38 13.72 -10.97
N SER A 5 14.50 14.12 -10.06
CA SER A 5 13.77 13.15 -9.25
C SER A 5 12.91 12.26 -10.15
N PRO A 6 12.80 10.96 -9.84
CA PRO A 6 11.90 10.07 -10.57
C PRO A 6 10.46 10.49 -10.33
N LYS A 7 9.60 10.20 -11.31
CA LYS A 7 8.17 10.50 -11.23
C LYS A 7 7.40 9.25 -10.87
N LEU A 8 6.66 9.30 -9.78
CA LEU A 8 5.71 8.25 -9.39
C LEU A 8 4.37 8.49 -10.08
N ARG A 9 3.75 7.44 -10.62
CA ARG A 9 2.39 7.50 -11.16
C ARG A 9 1.61 6.27 -10.72
N LEU A 10 0.33 6.47 -10.42
CA LEU A 10 -0.63 5.40 -10.23
C LEU A 10 -1.46 5.25 -11.51
N THR A 11 -1.60 4.02 -12.02
CA THR A 11 -2.29 3.72 -13.28
C THR A 11 -2.98 2.36 -13.21
N ASN A 12 -3.92 2.09 -14.11
CA ASN A 12 -4.63 0.80 -14.20
C ASN A 12 -5.22 0.37 -12.86
N ILE A 13 -6.04 1.25 -12.27
CA ILE A 13 -6.71 1.01 -11.00
C ILE A 13 -8.00 0.26 -11.31
N GLU A 14 -8.17 -0.89 -10.67
CA GLU A 14 -9.34 -1.75 -10.79
C GLU A 14 -9.84 -2.06 -9.38
N PHE A 15 -11.09 -1.68 -9.10
CA PHE A 15 -11.74 -2.00 -7.85
C PHE A 15 -12.42 -3.36 -7.98
N GLN A 16 -11.99 -4.33 -7.17
CA GLN A 16 -12.56 -5.68 -7.16
C GLN A 16 -13.76 -5.76 -6.21
N ASN A 17 -13.69 -5.11 -5.04
CA ASN A 17 -14.76 -5.07 -4.06
C ASN A 17 -14.71 -3.75 -3.29
N LEU A 18 -15.89 -3.18 -3.02
CA LEU A 18 -16.09 -2.05 -2.11
C LEU A 18 -17.37 -2.30 -1.31
N ASN A 19 -17.23 -2.85 -0.10
CA ASN A 19 -18.33 -2.99 0.85
C ASN A 19 -18.17 -1.96 1.96
N THR A 20 -19.23 -1.19 2.19
CA THR A 20 -19.30 -0.19 3.26
C THR A 20 -20.55 -0.49 4.08
N THR A 21 -20.40 -0.67 5.38
CA THR A 21 -21.56 -0.71 6.28
C THR A 21 -21.63 0.61 7.05
N SER A 22 -22.63 1.41 6.72
CA SER A 22 -22.88 2.71 7.35
C SER A 22 -24.17 2.63 8.16
N GLY A 23 -24.10 2.93 9.47
CA GLY A 23 -25.28 2.97 10.34
C GLY A 23 -25.42 1.82 11.36
N SER A 24 -24.42 0.94 11.50
CA SER A 24 -24.33 -0.01 12.62
C SER A 24 -23.49 0.57 13.77
N SER A 25 -23.56 -0.05 14.96
CA SER A 25 -22.66 0.26 16.08
C SER A 25 -21.18 -0.05 15.80
N SER A 26 -20.90 -0.78 14.71
CA SER A 26 -19.56 -1.19 14.28
C SER A 26 -19.44 -1.03 12.77
N PRO A 27 -19.18 0.18 12.27
CA PRO A 27 -19.00 0.41 10.84
C PRO A 27 -17.81 -0.40 10.32
N SER A 28 -17.95 -1.01 9.15
CA SER A 28 -16.90 -1.79 8.50
C SER A 28 -16.62 -1.28 7.11
N PHE A 29 -15.34 -1.33 6.72
CA PHE A 29 -14.88 -1.03 5.38
C PHE A 29 -14.12 -2.24 4.83
N GLU A 30 -14.56 -2.74 3.69
CA GLU A 30 -13.84 -3.78 2.96
C GLU A 30 -13.57 -3.26 1.56
N LEU A 31 -12.28 -3.15 1.21
CA LEU A 31 -11.83 -2.62 -0.07
C LEU A 31 -10.78 -3.54 -0.65
N SER A 32 -11.07 -4.07 -1.83
CA SER A 32 -10.08 -4.76 -2.64
C SER A 32 -9.87 -4.03 -3.96
N PHE A 33 -8.61 -3.73 -4.27
CA PHE A 33 -8.25 -3.12 -5.54
C PHE A 33 -6.92 -3.65 -6.07
N ARG A 34 -6.78 -3.58 -7.40
CA ARG A 34 -5.52 -3.77 -8.10
C ARG A 34 -5.11 -2.42 -8.67
N ALA A 35 -3.83 -2.12 -8.59
CA ALA A 35 -3.29 -0.92 -9.21
C ALA A 35 -1.90 -1.20 -9.77
N GLN A 36 -1.46 -0.35 -10.69
CA GLN A 36 -0.10 -0.36 -11.19
C GLN A 36 0.61 0.93 -10.82
N VAL A 37 1.63 0.81 -9.98
CA VAL A 37 2.57 1.86 -9.68
C VAL A 37 3.66 1.91 -10.75
N ARG A 38 3.96 3.12 -11.22
CA ARG A 38 5.00 3.37 -12.23
C ARG A 38 6.05 4.33 -11.67
N VAL A 39 7.29 3.86 -11.59
CA VAL A 39 8.46 4.68 -11.24
C VAL A 39 9.18 5.05 -12.53
N LYS A 40 8.97 6.28 -13.01
CA LYS A 40 9.60 6.79 -14.23
C LYS A 40 10.94 7.46 -13.89
N ASN A 41 12.02 6.90 -14.40
CA ASN A 41 13.35 7.49 -14.35
C ASN A 41 13.64 8.22 -15.68
N SER A 42 13.83 9.54 -15.61
CA SER A 42 14.19 10.35 -16.77
C SER A 42 15.69 10.64 -16.89
N ASN A 43 16.49 10.11 -15.95
CA ASN A 43 17.93 10.28 -15.93
C ASN A 43 18.65 9.27 -16.82
N PHE A 44 19.90 9.59 -17.15
CA PHE A 44 20.80 8.69 -17.87
C PHE A 44 21.61 7.76 -16.96
N TRP A 45 21.28 7.75 -15.67
CA TRP A 45 21.80 6.82 -14.68
C TRP A 45 20.63 6.02 -14.11
N PRO A 46 20.84 4.75 -13.70
CA PRO A 46 19.81 3.99 -13.04
C PRO A 46 19.40 4.61 -11.70
N TYR A 47 18.12 4.48 -11.36
CA TYR A 47 17.58 4.90 -10.07
C TYR A 47 17.21 3.68 -9.24
N LYS A 48 17.75 3.57 -8.04
CA LYS A 48 17.37 2.56 -7.05
C LYS A 48 16.38 3.19 -6.05
N PHE A 49 15.43 2.40 -5.59
CA PHE A 49 14.49 2.79 -4.54
C PHE A 49 14.29 1.65 -3.57
N ASP A 50 14.07 1.99 -2.31
CA ASP A 50 13.88 1.05 -1.22
C ASP A 50 12.41 0.67 -1.05
N ASN A 51 12.16 -0.28 -0.14
CA ASN A 51 10.80 -0.63 0.26
C ASN A 51 10.09 0.62 0.76
N THR A 52 8.95 0.94 0.15
CA THR A 52 8.18 2.14 0.46
C THR A 52 6.75 1.72 0.82
N ALA A 53 6.27 2.10 1.99
CA ALA A 53 4.86 1.99 2.34
C ALA A 53 4.08 3.16 1.71
N SER A 54 2.97 2.85 1.06
CA SER A 54 2.03 3.81 0.49
C SER A 54 0.71 3.71 1.24
N THR A 55 0.24 4.81 1.80
CA THR A 55 -1.05 4.88 2.49
C THR A 55 -2.17 5.08 1.49
N VAL A 56 -3.29 4.39 1.69
CA VAL A 56 -4.54 4.57 0.95
C VAL A 56 -5.52 5.27 1.88
N THR A 57 -6.09 6.37 1.43
CA THR A 57 -7.03 7.17 2.23
C THR A 57 -8.34 7.38 1.48
N TYR A 58 -9.46 7.31 2.18
CA TYR A 58 -10.79 7.58 1.66
C TYR A 58 -11.55 8.48 2.64
N GLY A 59 -12.12 9.59 2.16
CA GLY A 59 -12.88 10.52 3.02
C GLY A 59 -12.07 11.15 4.17
N GLY A 60 -10.74 11.19 4.07
CA GLY A 60 -9.84 11.69 5.13
C GLY A 60 -9.37 10.62 6.12
N PHE A 61 -9.87 9.38 6.02
CA PHE A 61 -9.47 8.26 6.87
C PHE A 61 -8.50 7.34 6.12
N THR A 62 -7.52 6.79 6.84
CA THR A 62 -6.65 5.73 6.31
C THR A 62 -7.46 4.44 6.23
N VAL A 63 -7.57 3.90 5.03
CA VAL A 63 -8.28 2.64 4.73
C VAL A 63 -7.33 1.53 4.31
N GLY A 64 -6.02 1.78 4.34
CA GLY A 64 -5.04 0.75 4.14
C GLY A 64 -3.62 1.20 3.87
N GLN A 65 -2.72 0.22 3.85
CA GLN A 65 -1.32 0.40 3.50
C GLN A 65 -0.88 -0.64 2.47
N VAL A 66 -0.17 -0.16 1.45
CA VAL A 66 0.41 -0.98 0.39
C VAL A 66 1.93 -0.89 0.45
N ILE A 67 2.61 -2.02 0.35
CA ILE A 67 4.06 -2.05 0.18
C ILE A 67 4.44 -2.00 -1.30
N ILE A 68 5.22 -0.98 -1.66
CA ILE A 68 5.97 -0.92 -2.91
C ILE A 68 7.35 -1.54 -2.62
N PRO A 69 7.66 -2.73 -3.18
CA PRO A 69 8.91 -3.41 -2.88
C PRO A 69 10.09 -2.66 -3.51
N LYS A 70 11.27 -2.80 -2.88
CA LYS A 70 12.54 -2.26 -3.35
C LYS A 70 12.81 -2.65 -4.80
N GLY A 71 13.44 -1.76 -5.55
CA GLY A 71 13.68 -2.00 -6.96
C GLY A 71 14.60 -0.99 -7.62
N LYS A 72 14.73 -1.17 -8.94
CA LYS A 72 15.58 -0.36 -9.80
C LYS A 72 14.82 0.02 -11.07
N ALA A 73 14.75 1.31 -11.36
CA ALA A 73 14.37 1.85 -12.66
C ALA A 73 15.64 2.10 -13.48
N GLY A 74 15.72 1.52 -14.67
CA GLY A 74 16.86 1.72 -15.58
C GLY A 74 16.99 3.15 -16.10
N MET A 75 18.04 3.41 -16.87
CA MET A 75 18.23 4.70 -17.55
C MET A 75 17.05 4.98 -18.49
N LYS A 76 16.52 6.21 -18.44
CA LYS A 76 15.41 6.69 -19.29
C LYS A 76 14.21 5.72 -19.37
N SER A 77 13.98 4.93 -18.33
CA SER A 77 12.97 3.87 -18.35
C SER A 77 11.93 4.03 -17.25
N THR A 78 10.91 3.19 -17.30
CA THR A 78 9.85 3.15 -16.30
C THR A 78 9.76 1.76 -15.72
N LYS A 79 9.91 1.63 -14.39
CA LYS A 79 9.61 0.39 -13.69
C LYS A 79 8.11 0.33 -13.40
N LYS A 80 7.46 -0.74 -13.82
CA LYS A 80 6.05 -1.05 -13.50
C LYS A 80 6.03 -2.01 -12.32
N ILE A 81 5.15 -1.76 -11.37
CA ILE A 81 4.97 -2.54 -10.14
C ILE A 81 3.47 -2.76 -10.02
N ASN A 82 3.04 -4.02 -10.09
CA ASN A 82 1.65 -4.36 -9.86
C ASN A 82 1.45 -4.48 -8.36
N VAL A 83 0.40 -3.83 -7.88
CA VAL A 83 -0.01 -3.75 -6.50
C VAL A 83 -1.39 -4.40 -6.42
N ILE A 84 -1.56 -5.28 -5.44
CA ILE A 84 -2.85 -5.85 -5.07
C ILE A 84 -3.04 -5.51 -3.60
N HIS A 85 -4.21 -4.99 -3.27
CA HIS A 85 -4.57 -4.64 -1.90
C HIS A 85 -5.93 -5.23 -1.57
N CYS A 86 -6.06 -5.80 -0.37
CA CYS A 86 -7.30 -6.24 0.23
C CYS A 86 -7.26 -5.79 1.69
N GLU A 87 -8.10 -4.82 2.06
CA GLU A 87 -8.30 -4.44 3.46
C GLU A 87 -9.60 -5.08 3.98
N ASP A 88 -9.53 -5.74 5.14
CA ASP A 88 -10.68 -6.21 5.91
C ASP A 88 -10.57 -5.63 7.33
N ASP A 89 -11.45 -4.69 7.68
CA ASP A 89 -11.48 -4.03 8.99
C ASP A 89 -12.05 -4.91 10.12
N ARG A 90 -12.31 -6.21 9.91
CA ARG A 90 -12.62 -7.14 11.01
C ARG A 90 -11.39 -7.36 11.89
N LYS A 91 -11.12 -6.40 12.76
CA LYS A 91 -10.23 -6.53 13.90
C LYS A 91 -10.87 -7.56 14.84
N SER A 92 -10.43 -8.82 14.80
CA SER A 92 -10.77 -9.75 15.88
C SER A 92 -10.07 -9.27 17.13
N GLY A 93 -10.81 -8.58 18.01
CA GLY A 93 -10.43 -8.51 19.41
C GLY A 93 -10.44 -9.93 19.96
N ALA A 94 -9.26 -10.46 20.23
CA ALA A 94 -9.07 -11.52 21.19
C ALA A 94 -8.01 -11.01 22.15
N ASP A 95 -8.48 -10.43 23.25
CA ASP A 95 -7.75 -10.39 24.50
C ASP A 95 -7.40 -11.85 24.86
N ALA A 96 -6.13 -12.11 25.12
CA ALA A 96 -5.66 -13.35 25.74
C ALA A 96 -4.46 -12.99 26.62
N ASP A 97 -4.78 -12.46 27.80
CA ASP A 97 -4.23 -12.82 29.10
C ASP A 97 -2.88 -13.57 29.04
N HIS A 98 -1.81 -12.84 29.32
CA HIS A 98 -0.53 -13.42 29.69
C HIS A 98 -0.59 -13.67 31.21
N GLU A 99 -1.11 -14.84 31.59
CA GLU A 99 -0.97 -15.40 32.94
C GLU A 99 0.51 -15.61 33.24
N GLU A 100 0.92 -15.16 34.41
CA GLU A 100 2.26 -15.36 34.94
C GLU A 100 2.47 -16.82 35.32
N GLU A 101 3.66 -17.35 35.05
CA GLU A 101 4.20 -18.43 35.89
C GLU A 101 5.70 -18.18 36.13
N GLU A 102 5.99 -17.51 37.24
CA GLU A 102 7.25 -17.61 37.97
C GLU A 102 7.33 -19.02 38.58
N ILE A 103 8.29 -19.87 38.18
CA ILE A 103 8.89 -20.85 39.13
C ILE A 103 10.37 -21.12 38.76
N ARG A 104 11.25 -20.64 39.66
CA ARG A 104 12.62 -21.06 40.04
C ARG A 104 13.51 -21.86 39.10
#